data_AF-A0A554VN45-F1
#
_entry.id   AF-A0A554VN45-F1
#
_cell.length_a   1.000
_cell.length_b   1.000
_cell.length_c   1.000
_cell.angle_alpha   90.00
_cell.angle_beta   90.00
_cell.angle_gamma   90.00
#
_symmetry.space_group_name_H-M   'P 1'
#
loop_
_entity.id
_entity.type
_entity.pdbx_description
1 polymer ?
#
loop_
_entity_poly.entity_id
_entity_poly.type
_entity_poly.pdbx_seq_one_letter_code
_entity_poly.pdbx_strand_id
1 'polypeptide(L)'
;MYLLPKFRLEEEGQYYQRWSGYSSSFYGYGWRVHNFVDTQTNEPTTIVHHGGSVNNYRSEIAIFPEEDLGICVLFNSQNSLARTCIPDLHKIIQGIMKTPVEKDLKESLVLL
;
A
#
# COMPACT_ATOMS: atom_id res chain seq x y z
N MET A 1 -0.33 9.07 -11.62
CA MET A 1 -0.26 10.35 -10.86
C MET A 1 1.17 10.88 -10.92
N TYR A 2 1.43 11.97 -11.64
CA TYR A 2 2.79 12.53 -11.81
C TYR A 2 3.06 13.61 -10.75
N LEU A 3 3.61 13.22 -9.60
CA LEU A 3 4.05 14.16 -8.56
C LEU A 3 5.42 14.75 -8.92
N LEU A 4 5.48 15.64 -9.91
CA LEU A 4 6.70 16.37 -10.28
C LEU A 4 6.57 17.86 -9.91
N PRO A 5 7.62 18.49 -9.33
CA PRO A 5 8.94 17.93 -9.06
C PRO A 5 8.95 16.97 -7.86
N LYS A 6 9.83 15.96 -7.92
CA LYS A 6 10.15 15.07 -6.79
C LYS A 6 11.65 14.89 -6.68
N PHE A 7 12.16 14.77 -5.47
CA PHE A 7 13.57 14.47 -5.21
C PHE A 7 13.72 13.03 -4.74
N ARG A 8 14.84 12.39 -5.06
CA ARG A 8 15.13 11.01 -4.62
C ARG A 8 15.42 11.00 -3.13
N LEU A 9 14.93 9.98 -2.44
CA LEU A 9 15.27 9.69 -1.06
C LEU A 9 16.40 8.65 -1.03
N GLU A 10 17.48 8.96 -0.32
CA GLU A 10 18.66 8.09 -0.15
C GLU A 10 18.76 7.48 1.26
N GLU A 11 17.70 7.63 2.07
CA GLU A 11 17.65 7.06 3.42
C GLU A 11 17.69 5.53 3.39
N GLU A 12 18.30 4.92 4.40
CA GLU A 12 18.33 3.46 4.58
C GLU A 12 17.55 3.03 5.83
N GLY A 13 17.13 1.77 5.85
CA GLY A 13 16.52 1.14 7.03
C GLY A 13 15.04 1.47 7.24
N GLN A 14 14.43 2.23 6.34
CA GLN A 14 13.01 2.59 6.40
C GLN A 14 12.11 1.36 6.24
N TYR A 15 10.98 1.32 6.95
CA TYR A 15 10.15 0.11 6.99
C TYR A 15 9.55 -0.24 5.61
N TYR A 16 9.17 0.75 4.81
CA TYR A 16 8.62 0.55 3.47
C TYR A 16 9.62 -0.05 2.48
N GLN A 17 10.93 0.04 2.76
CA GLN A 17 11.95 -0.60 1.94
C GLN A 17 11.94 -2.12 2.06
N ARG A 18 11.27 -2.64 3.09
CA ARG A 18 11.06 -4.08 3.32
C ARG A 18 9.80 -4.60 2.61
N TRP A 19 9.01 -3.73 2.00
CA TRP A 19 7.86 -4.16 1.21
C TRP A 19 8.34 -4.86 -0.06
N SER A 20 7.63 -5.92 -0.45
CA SER A 20 8.05 -6.77 -1.57
C SER A 20 8.10 -5.98 -2.88
N GLY A 21 9.16 -6.18 -3.66
CA GLY A 21 9.36 -5.50 -4.95
C GLY A 21 9.94 -4.09 -4.83
N TYR A 22 10.31 -3.60 -3.64
CA TYR A 22 10.85 -2.26 -3.45
C TYR A 22 12.08 -2.00 -4.34
N SER A 23 12.09 -0.87 -5.05
CA SER A 23 13.23 -0.44 -5.88
C SER A 23 13.80 0.91 -5.43
N SER A 24 12.98 1.95 -5.37
CA SER A 24 13.46 3.30 -5.02
C SER A 24 12.34 4.19 -4.48
N SER A 25 12.70 5.25 -3.77
CA SER A 25 11.76 6.21 -3.21
C SER A 25 12.10 7.64 -3.61
N PHE A 26 11.06 8.45 -3.75
CA PHE A 26 11.14 9.89 -3.99
C PHE A 26 10.17 10.60 -3.05
N TYR A 27 10.32 11.91 -2.91
CA TYR A 27 9.38 12.76 -2.18
C TYR A 27 8.94 13.95 -3.01
N GLY A 28 7.65 14.24 -3.00
CA GLY A 28 7.05 15.35 -3.73
C GLY A 28 5.70 15.75 -3.16
N TYR A 29 5.45 17.05 -3.00
CA TYR A 29 4.18 17.63 -2.51
C TYR A 29 3.58 16.97 -1.25
N GLY A 30 4.42 16.55 -0.30
CA GLY A 30 3.93 15.92 0.93
C GLY A 30 3.68 14.42 0.82
N TRP A 31 4.17 13.77 -0.23
CA TRP A 31 4.01 12.33 -0.46
C TRP A 31 5.35 11.65 -0.71
N ARG A 32 5.50 10.42 -0.23
CA ARG A 32 6.52 9.50 -0.71
C ARG A 32 6.00 8.80 -1.96
N VAL A 33 6.82 8.76 -3.00
CA VAL A 33 6.52 8.06 -4.25
C VAL A 33 7.52 6.93 -4.38
N HIS A 34 7.04 5.72 -4.18
CA HIS A 34 7.84 4.52 -4.23
C HIS A 34 7.67 3.84 -5.58
N ASN A 35 8.79 3.49 -6.19
CA ASN A 35 8.82 2.63 -7.36
C ASN A 35 9.02 1.19 -6.87
N PHE A 36 8.18 0.31 -7.38
CA PHE A 36 8.20 -1.12 -7.12
C PHE A 36 8.32 -1.89 -8.44
N VAL A 37 8.73 -3.15 -8.35
CA VAL A 37 8.62 -4.14 -9.42
C VAL A 37 7.67 -5.22 -8.92
N ASP A 38 6.57 -5.42 -9.64
CA ASP A 38 5.63 -6.47 -9.33
C ASP A 38 6.32 -7.83 -9.42
N THR A 39 6.20 -8.64 -8.36
CA THR A 39 6.94 -9.91 -8.26
C THR A 39 6.36 -11.05 -9.12
N GLN A 40 5.14 -10.89 -9.64
CA GLN A 40 4.48 -11.87 -10.49
C GLN A 40 4.58 -11.49 -11.97
N THR A 41 4.39 -10.21 -12.30
CA THR A 41 4.38 -9.73 -13.69
C THR A 41 5.72 -9.15 -14.13
N ASN A 42 6.61 -8.82 -13.18
CA ASN A 42 7.87 -8.12 -13.41
C ASN A 42 7.70 -6.72 -14.02
N GLU A 43 6.48 -6.16 -13.94
CA GLU A 43 6.18 -4.81 -14.42
C GLU A 43 6.46 -3.76 -13.34
N PRO A 44 6.91 -2.56 -13.71
CA PRO A 44 7.10 -1.47 -12.77
C PRO A 44 5.74 -0.96 -12.26
N THR A 45 5.64 -0.77 -10.94
CA THR A 45 4.45 -0.23 -10.28
C THR A 45 4.81 0.95 -9.39
N THR A 46 3.84 1.82 -9.14
CA THR A 46 4.03 3.00 -8.29
C THR A 46 3.13 2.91 -7.06
N ILE A 47 3.67 3.20 -5.88
CA ILE A 47 2.88 3.42 -4.67
C ILE A 47 3.13 4.84 -4.17
N VAL A 48 2.05 5.62 -4.06
CA VAL A 48 2.09 6.96 -3.47
C VAL A 48 1.64 6.83 -2.02
N HIS A 49 2.54 7.09 -1.07
CA HIS A 49 2.37 6.76 0.33
C HIS A 49 2.70 7.93 1.25
N HIS A 50 1.97 8.03 2.36
CA HIS A 50 2.33 8.88 3.48
C HIS A 50 1.89 8.26 4.81
N GLY A 51 2.73 8.42 5.83
CA GLY A 51 2.41 8.03 7.20
C GLY A 51 2.42 9.25 8.13
N GLY A 52 1.46 9.31 9.06
CA GLY A 52 1.34 10.36 10.06
C GLY A 52 1.53 9.82 11.47
N SER A 53 2.15 10.59 12.36
CA SER A 53 2.35 10.23 13.77
C SER A 53 2.22 11.48 14.63
N VAL A 54 1.26 11.51 15.54
CA VAL A 54 1.06 12.64 16.47
C VAL A 54 0.37 12.15 17.75
N ASN A 55 0.84 12.56 18.93
CA ASN A 55 0.18 12.28 20.22
C ASN A 55 -0.26 10.82 20.42
N ASN A 56 0.61 9.85 20.11
CA ASN A 56 0.33 8.41 20.12
C ASN A 56 -0.71 7.92 19.09
N TYR A 57 -1.24 8.78 18.22
CA TYR A 57 -1.98 8.36 17.04
C TYR A 57 -1.02 8.08 15.90
N ARG A 58 -1.40 7.12 15.06
CA ARG A 58 -0.68 6.74 13.84
C ARG A 58 -1.66 6.67 12.68
N SER A 59 -1.23 7.07 11.51
CA SER A 59 -2.00 6.91 10.28
C SER A 59 -1.09 6.45 9.14
N GLU A 60 -1.67 5.71 8.21
CA GLU A 60 -1.02 5.29 6.98
C GLU A 60 -2.01 5.46 5.83
N ILE A 61 -1.56 6.06 4.73
CA ILE A 61 -2.34 6.18 3.50
C ILE A 61 -1.45 5.80 2.31
N ALA A 62 -1.97 4.97 1.42
CA ALA A 62 -1.33 4.57 0.19
C ALA A 62 -2.32 4.57 -0.97
N ILE A 63 -1.85 5.01 -2.13
CA ILE A 63 -2.57 4.99 -3.39
C ILE A 63 -1.77 4.16 -4.37
N PHE A 64 -2.45 3.26 -5.08
CA PHE A 64 -1.95 2.40 -6.15
C PHE A 64 -2.58 2.87 -7.47
N PRO A 65 -1.97 3.84 -8.16
CA PRO A 65 -2.60 4.51 -9.31
C PRO A 65 -2.94 3.57 -10.46
N GLU A 66 -2.12 2.53 -10.66
CA GLU A 66 -2.30 1.53 -11.72
C GLU A 66 -3.45 0.56 -11.43
N GLU A 67 -3.91 0.48 -10.18
CA GLU A 67 -4.96 -0.44 -9.73
C GLU A 67 -6.29 0.27 -9.39
N ASP A 68 -6.35 1.60 -9.52
CA ASP A 68 -7.47 2.43 -9.05
C ASP A 68 -7.85 2.14 -7.59
N LEU A 69 -6.83 1.94 -6.73
CA LEU A 69 -6.99 1.53 -5.34
C LEU A 69 -6.34 2.54 -4.38
N GLY A 70 -7.06 2.87 -3.31
CA GLY A 70 -6.56 3.63 -2.17
C GLY A 70 -6.81 2.89 -0.85
N ILE A 71 -5.81 2.86 0.02
CA ILE A 71 -5.89 2.26 1.36
C ILE A 71 -5.56 3.35 2.38
N CYS A 72 -6.44 3.57 3.35
CA CYS A 72 -6.22 4.50 4.47
C CYS A 72 -6.53 3.80 5.79
N VAL A 73 -5.58 3.81 6.72
CA VAL A 73 -5.69 3.16 8.03
C VAL A 73 -5.38 4.17 9.12
N LEU A 74 -6.29 4.26 10.10
CA LEU A 74 -6.16 5.13 11.26
C LEU A 74 -6.03 4.29 12.53
N PHE A 75 -5.00 4.58 13.33
CA PHE A 75 -4.74 3.91 14.59
C PHE A 75 -4.88 4.90 15.75
N ASN A 76 -5.56 4.48 16.80
CA ASN A 76 -5.68 5.21 18.06
C ASN A 76 -4.50 4.99 19.02
N SER A 77 -3.46 4.28 18.57
CA SER A 77 -2.24 4.03 19.33
C SER A 77 -1.05 3.84 18.38
N GLN A 78 0.16 4.02 18.90
CA GLN A 78 1.37 3.68 18.16
C GLN A 78 1.48 2.16 18.10
N ASN A 79 1.30 1.58 16.92
CA ASN A 79 1.30 0.13 16.72
C ASN A 79 2.29 -0.25 15.61
N SER A 80 2.99 -1.37 15.79
CA SER A 80 3.87 -1.96 14.77
C SER A 80 3.11 -2.36 13.50
N LEU A 81 1.81 -2.67 13.60
CA LEU A 81 0.94 -2.97 12.46
C LEU A 81 0.93 -1.86 11.41
N ALA A 82 1.14 -0.59 11.79
CA ALA A 82 1.24 0.50 10.84
C ALA A 82 2.35 0.28 9.78
N ARG A 83 3.40 -0.48 10.12
CA ARG A 83 4.52 -0.75 9.19
C ARG A 83 4.15 -1.74 8.07
N THR A 84 3.15 -2.58 8.27
CA THR A 84 2.78 -3.66 7.34
C THR A 84 1.34 -3.60 6.85
N CYS A 85 0.48 -2.79 7.47
CA CYS A 85 -0.95 -2.74 7.15
C CYS A 85 -1.24 -2.47 5.67
N ILE A 86 -0.45 -1.61 5.00
CA ILE A 86 -0.63 -1.31 3.57
C ILE A 86 -0.40 -2.55 2.70
N PRO A 87 0.79 -3.19 2.68
CA PRO A 87 1.00 -4.39 1.87
C PRO A 87 0.14 -5.58 2.30
N ASP A 88 -0.17 -5.72 3.59
CA ASP A 88 -1.02 -6.81 4.08
C ASP A 88 -2.46 -6.67 3.56
N LEU A 89 -3.04 -5.47 3.66
CA LEU A 89 -4.39 -5.19 3.14
C LEU A 89 -4.42 -5.26 1.61
N HIS A 90 -3.41 -4.73 0.93
CA HIS A 90 -3.29 -4.84 -0.53
C HIS A 90 -3.34 -6.31 -0.99
N LYS A 91 -2.59 -7.18 -0.31
CA LYS A 91 -2.59 -8.62 -0.59
C LYS A 91 -3.96 -9.27 -0.37
N ILE A 92 -4.67 -8.89 0.70
CA ILE A 92 -6.02 -9.40 0.98
C ILE A 92 -6.99 -8.97 -0.13
N ILE A 93 -6.97 -7.68 -0.51
CA ILE A 93 -7.81 -7.13 -1.57
C ILE A 93 -7.53 -7.84 -2.90
N GLN A 94 -6.26 -8.02 -3.26
CA GLN A 94 -5.86 -8.76 -4.46
C GLN A 94 -6.35 -10.21 -4.44
N GLY A 95 -6.38 -10.86 -3.26
CA GLY A 95 -6.96 -12.19 -3.10
C GLY A 95 -8.47 -12.22 -3.37
N ILE A 96 -9.20 -11.22 -2.86
CA ILE A 96 -10.65 -11.07 -3.08
C ILE A 96 -10.94 -10.80 -4.56
N MET A 97 -10.25 -9.84 -5.18
CA MET A 97 -10.47 -9.45 -6.57
C MET A 97 -10.20 -10.57 -7.58
N LYS A 98 -9.32 -11.52 -7.23
CA LYS A 98 -9.01 -12.71 -8.05
C LYS A 98 -9.95 -13.90 -7.80
N THR A 99 -10.84 -13.80 -6.82
CA THR A 99 -11.76 -14.89 -6.48
C THR A 99 -12.91 -14.95 -7.50
N PRO A 100 -13.22 -16.12 -8.08
CA PRO A 100 -14.34 -16.26 -9.01
C PRO A 100 -15.68 -15.98 -8.32
N VAL A 101 -16.48 -15.08 -8.91
CA VAL A 101 -17.80 -14.64 -8.41
C VAL A 101 -18.77 -15.81 -8.10
N GLU A 102 -18.67 -16.91 -8.84
CA GLU A 102 -19.50 -18.11 -8.63
C GLU A 102 -19.28 -18.78 -7.26
N LYS A 103 -18.09 -18.63 -6.67
CA LYS A 103 -17.77 -19.21 -5.37
C LYS A 103 -18.42 -18.44 -4.23
N ASP A 104 -18.40 -17.11 -4.31
CA ASP A 104 -18.97 -16.22 -3.28
C ASP A 104 -20.50 -16.26 -3.26
N LEU A 105 -21.14 -16.41 -4.43
CA LEU A 105 -22.60 -16.61 -4.52
C LEU A 105 -23.04 -17.91 -3.85
N LYS A 106 -22.29 -19.01 -4.04
CA LYS A 106 -22.60 -20.30 -3.40
C LYS A 106 -22.44 -20.26 -1.89
N GLU A 107 -21.39 -19.64 -1.36
CA GLU A 107 -21.19 -19.53 0.09
C GLU A 107 -22.24 -18.60 0.73
N SER A 108 -22.61 -17.49 0.07
CA SER A 108 -23.64 -16.57 0.55
C SER A 108 -25.05 -17.18 0.56
N LEU A 109 -25.37 -18.03 -0.41
CA LEU A 109 -26.64 -18.76 -0.49
C LEU A 109 -26.75 -19.90 0.54
N VAL A 110 -25.62 -20.40 1.05
CA VAL A 110 -25.59 -21.45 2.09
C VAL A 110 -25.74 -20.86 3.50
N LEU A 111 -25.52 -19.55 3.65
CA LEU A 111 -25.67 -18.81 4.90
C LEU A 111 -27.05 -18.14 5.08
N LEU A 112 -27.96 -18.29 4.11
CA LEU A 112 -29.37 -17.87 4.16
C LEU A 112 -30.29 -19.10 4.28
#